data_AF-A0A7C2N6N4-F1
#
_entry.id   AF-A0A7C2N6N4-F1
#
_cell.length_a   1.000
_cell.length_b   1.000
_cell.length_c   1.000
_cell.angle_alpha   90.00
_cell.angle_beta   90.00
_cell.angle_gamma   90.00
#
_symmetry.space_group_name_H-M   'P 1'
#
loop_
_entity.id
_entity.type
_entity.pdbx_description
1 polymer ?
#
loop_
_entity_poly.entity_id
_entity_poly.type
_entity_poly.pdbx_seq_one_letter_code
_entity_poly.pdbx_strand_id
1 'polypeptide(L)'
;MTGDRDSRKRILELEKELKYSKESLQTTIDELETAKEETQSLNEELVTVNSELQGKIDELTEINNDMKNLLDSIQIATIFMSNNLKIKRFTPEANKIINLIASDVGCPSAHIASNLKCKFIIPLDSGRWKWTRDKSAMCSLTWL
;
A
#
# COMPACT_ATOMS: atom_id res chain seq x y z
N MET A 1 -78.43 31.07 -16.86
CA MET A 1 -77.99 29.66 -16.98
C MET A 1 -76.62 29.49 -17.65
N THR A 2 -75.95 30.56 -18.12
CA THR A 2 -74.63 30.49 -18.77
C THR A 2 -73.45 30.63 -17.79
N GLY A 3 -73.59 31.39 -16.69
CA GLY A 3 -72.53 31.61 -15.71
C GLY A 3 -72.10 30.38 -14.90
N ASP A 4 -73.03 29.54 -14.45
CA ASP A 4 -72.71 28.31 -13.68
C ASP A 4 -71.90 27.30 -14.51
N ARG A 5 -72.14 27.26 -15.83
CA ARG A 5 -71.40 26.38 -16.74
C ARG A 5 -69.96 26.82 -16.95
N ASP A 6 -69.71 28.14 -16.94
CA ASP A 6 -68.37 28.71 -17.08
C ASP A 6 -67.56 28.55 -15.78
N SER A 7 -68.19 28.75 -14.63
CA SER A 7 -67.57 28.50 -13.32
C SER A 7 -67.15 27.03 -13.16
N ARG A 8 -68.00 26.08 -13.56
CA ARG A 8 -67.64 24.65 -13.51
C ARG A 8 -66.48 24.29 -14.43
N LYS A 9 -66.38 24.91 -15.61
CA LYS A 9 -65.24 24.70 -16.52
C LYS A 9 -63.93 25.16 -15.89
N ARG A 10 -63.92 26.35 -15.27
CA ARG A 10 -62.72 26.87 -14.58
C ARG A 10 -62.31 25.99 -13.40
N ILE A 11 -63.28 25.49 -12.62
CA ILE A 11 -63.00 24.56 -11.50
C ILE A 11 -62.33 23.29 -12.03
N LEU A 12 -62.88 22.68 -13.09
CA LEU A 12 -62.30 21.49 -13.72
C LEU A 12 -60.87 21.72 -14.25
N GLU A 13 -60.61 22.90 -14.81
CA GLU A 13 -59.30 23.26 -15.34
C GLU A 13 -58.28 23.47 -14.21
N LEU A 14 -58.67 24.16 -13.13
CA LEU A 14 -57.85 24.31 -11.92
C LEU A 14 -57.58 22.98 -11.23
N GLU A 15 -58.57 22.08 -11.16
CA GLU A 15 -58.38 20.72 -10.63
C GLU A 15 -57.36 19.93 -11.46
N LYS A 16 -57.40 20.09 -12.79
CA LYS A 16 -56.43 19.46 -13.69
C LYS A 16 -55.04 20.03 -13.49
N GLU A 17 -54.89 21.35 -13.42
CA GLU A 17 -53.59 22.01 -13.16
C GLU A 17 -53.01 21.60 -11.80
N LEU A 18 -53.85 21.59 -10.75
CA LEU A 18 -53.45 21.14 -9.42
C LEU A 18 -52.98 19.68 -9.45
N LYS A 19 -53.70 18.81 -10.17
CA LYS A 19 -53.32 17.41 -10.35
C LYS A 19 -51.98 17.27 -11.07
N TYR A 20 -51.79 17.99 -12.18
CA TYR A 20 -50.53 17.99 -12.93
C TYR A 20 -49.37 18.49 -12.06
N SER A 21 -49.57 19.57 -11.32
CA SER A 21 -48.55 20.10 -10.40
C SER A 21 -48.20 19.10 -9.32
N LYS A 22 -49.18 18.39 -8.75
CA LYS A 22 -48.94 17.36 -7.75
C LYS A 22 -48.14 16.20 -8.32
N GLU A 23 -48.52 15.70 -9.48
CA GLU A 23 -47.80 14.59 -10.14
C GLU A 23 -46.36 14.99 -10.48
N SER A 24 -46.15 16.21 -11.00
CA SER A 24 -44.80 16.72 -11.27
C SER A 24 -43.95 16.82 -10.01
N LEU A 25 -44.50 17.35 -8.91
CA LEU A 25 -43.79 17.43 -7.65
C LEU A 25 -43.47 16.04 -7.10
N GLN A 26 -44.40 15.08 -7.23
CA GLN A 26 -44.16 13.71 -6.81
C GLN A 26 -43.01 13.09 -7.62
N THR A 27 -42.99 13.26 -8.94
CA THR A 27 -41.88 12.78 -9.77
C THR A 27 -40.54 13.38 -9.34
N THR A 28 -40.50 14.69 -9.05
CA THR A 28 -39.27 15.32 -8.56
C THR A 28 -38.84 14.79 -7.19
N ILE A 29 -39.78 14.46 -6.31
CA ILE A 29 -39.47 13.83 -5.02
C ILE A 29 -38.86 12.46 -5.25
N ASP A 30 -39.49 11.62 -6.07
CA ASP A 30 -39.01 10.26 -6.35
C ASP A 30 -37.61 10.28 -7.00
N GLU A 31 -37.36 11.23 -7.92
CA GLU A 31 -36.03 11.44 -8.52
C GLU A 31 -34.98 11.87 -7.48
N LEU A 32 -35.33 12.78 -6.56
CA LEU A 32 -34.43 13.20 -5.48
C LEU A 32 -34.15 12.08 -4.47
N GLU A 33 -35.16 11.27 -4.16
CA GLU A 33 -35.00 10.09 -3.31
C GLU A 33 -34.06 9.08 -3.96
N THR A 34 -34.23 8.81 -5.26
CA THR A 34 -33.32 7.92 -6.01
C THR A 34 -31.88 8.45 -6.01
N ALA A 35 -31.68 9.75 -6.30
CA ALA A 35 -30.35 10.35 -6.30
C ALA A 35 -29.69 10.32 -4.90
N LYS A 36 -30.50 10.45 -3.84
CA LYS A 36 -30.04 10.32 -2.46
C LYS A 36 -29.60 8.88 -2.15
N GLU A 37 -30.39 7.89 -2.55
CA GLU A 37 -30.06 6.47 -2.37
C GLU A 37 -28.79 6.07 -3.12
N GLU A 38 -28.63 6.53 -4.37
CA GLU A 38 -27.41 6.32 -5.15
C GLU A 38 -26.18 6.90 -4.44
N THR A 39 -26.29 8.13 -3.94
CA THR A 39 -25.19 8.78 -3.19
C THR A 39 -24.87 8.03 -1.90
N GLN A 40 -25.89 7.56 -1.19
CA GLN A 40 -25.70 6.77 0.03
C GLN A 40 -25.00 5.44 -0.28
N SER A 41 -25.43 4.73 -1.33
CA SER A 41 -24.80 3.49 -1.79
C SER A 41 -23.34 3.70 -2.15
N LEU A 42 -23.00 4.77 -2.88
CA LEU A 42 -21.62 5.11 -3.22
C LEU A 42 -20.76 5.38 -1.97
N ASN A 43 -21.34 6.04 -0.97
CA ASN A 43 -20.64 6.30 0.28
C ASN A 43 -20.38 4.99 1.05
N GLU A 44 -21.34 4.08 1.09
CA GLU A 44 -21.17 2.75 1.71
C GLU A 44 -20.10 1.91 1.01
N GLU A 45 -20.05 1.93 -0.32
CA GLU A 45 -18.98 1.29 -1.10
C GLU A 45 -17.61 1.91 -0.79
N LEU A 46 -17.51 3.24 -0.75
CA LEU A 46 -16.26 3.94 -0.43
C LEU A 46 -15.76 3.58 0.97
N VAL A 47 -16.64 3.58 1.96
CA VAL A 47 -16.31 3.18 3.34
C VAL A 47 -15.79 1.74 3.37
N THR A 48 -16.43 0.84 2.63
CA THR A 48 -16.00 -0.56 2.52
C THR A 48 -14.59 -0.66 1.94
N VAL A 49 -14.32 0.00 0.81
CA VAL A 49 -12.99 0.01 0.18
C VAL A 49 -11.93 0.62 1.11
N ASN A 50 -12.29 1.66 1.85
CA ASN A 50 -11.37 2.27 2.81
C ASN A 50 -11.01 1.29 3.94
N SER A 51 -12.00 0.55 4.47
CA SER A 51 -11.76 -0.48 5.48
C SER A 51 -10.86 -1.61 4.95
N GLU A 52 -11.06 -2.03 3.71
CA GLU A 52 -10.20 -3.04 3.07
C GLU A 52 -8.76 -2.54 2.90
N LEU A 53 -8.58 -1.28 2.47
CA LEU A 53 -7.26 -0.67 2.36
C LEU A 53 -6.55 -0.58 3.70
N GLN A 54 -7.28 -0.20 4.76
CA GLN A 54 -6.73 -0.17 6.11
C GLN A 54 -6.31 -1.56 6.57
N GLY A 55 -7.13 -2.59 6.30
CA GLY A 55 -6.77 -3.99 6.60
C GLY A 55 -5.47 -4.42 5.89
N LYS A 56 -5.30 -4.06 4.62
CA LYS A 56 -4.05 -4.34 3.87
C LYS A 56 -2.83 -3.64 4.46
N ILE A 57 -2.99 -2.41 4.96
CA ILE A 57 -1.91 -1.69 5.64
C ILE A 57 -1.50 -2.41 6.92
N ASP A 58 -2.48 -2.89 7.69
CA ASP A 58 -2.24 -3.61 8.94
C ASP A 58 -1.53 -4.95 8.68
N GLU A 59 -1.99 -5.72 7.69
CA GLU A 59 -1.33 -6.96 7.24
C GLU A 59 0.13 -6.74 6.82
N LEU A 60 0.40 -5.72 6.00
CA LEU A 60 1.76 -5.38 5.58
C LEU A 60 2.65 -4.99 6.77
N THR A 61 2.07 -4.32 7.75
CA THR A 61 2.77 -3.91 8.97
C THR A 61 3.11 -5.12 9.84
N GLU A 62 2.18 -6.05 10.00
CA GLU A 62 2.40 -7.31 10.72
C GLU A 62 3.52 -8.13 10.07
N ILE A 63 3.44 -8.36 8.75
CA ILE A 63 4.47 -9.09 8.00
C ILE A 63 5.84 -8.41 8.14
N ASN A 64 5.88 -7.07 8.06
CA ASN A 64 7.14 -6.33 8.19
C ASN A 64 7.75 -6.45 9.60
N ASN A 65 6.90 -6.49 10.64
CA ASN A 65 7.30 -6.71 12.02
C ASN A 65 7.80 -8.15 12.22
N ASP A 66 7.12 -9.15 11.66
CA ASP A 66 7.57 -10.54 11.73
C ASP A 66 8.92 -10.72 11.05
N MET A 67 9.10 -10.13 9.87
CA MET A 67 10.40 -10.12 9.19
C MET A 67 11.47 -9.43 10.05
N LYS A 68 11.13 -8.37 10.78
CA LYS A 68 12.06 -7.73 11.72
C LYS A 68 12.52 -8.71 12.78
N ASN A 69 11.55 -9.33 13.45
CA ASN A 69 11.78 -10.19 14.59
C ASN A 69 12.61 -11.41 14.19
N LEU A 70 12.32 -12.01 13.03
CA LEU A 70 13.10 -13.11 12.49
C LEU A 70 14.55 -12.69 12.20
N LEU A 71 14.75 -11.56 11.51
CA LEU A 71 16.09 -11.07 11.18
C LEU A 71 16.90 -10.70 12.43
N ASP A 72 16.26 -10.11 13.43
CA ASP A 72 16.89 -9.78 14.72
C ASP A 72 17.26 -11.06 15.50
N SER A 73 16.57 -12.19 15.29
CA SER A 73 16.86 -13.46 15.97
C SER A 73 18.06 -14.23 15.40
N ILE A 74 18.37 -14.03 14.10
CA ILE A 74 19.38 -14.83 13.38
C ILE A 74 20.83 -14.42 13.76
N GLN A 75 21.04 -13.29 14.44
CA GLN A 75 22.37 -12.81 14.89
C GLN A 75 23.44 -12.76 13.78
N ILE A 76 23.02 -12.60 12.51
CA ILE A 76 23.92 -12.44 11.37
C ILE A 76 23.84 -10.99 10.88
N ALA A 77 25.00 -10.37 10.70
CA ALA A 77 25.12 -9.04 10.12
C ALA A 77 24.68 -9.06 8.64
N THR A 78 23.51 -8.48 8.37
CA THR A 78 22.89 -8.44 7.03
C THR A 78 22.45 -7.02 6.69
N ILE A 79 22.75 -6.56 5.48
CA ILE A 79 22.31 -5.25 4.95
C ILE A 79 21.49 -5.48 3.69
N PHE A 80 20.27 -4.96 3.68
CA PHE A 80 19.38 -4.95 2.53
C PHE A 80 19.53 -3.64 1.78
N MET A 81 19.74 -3.72 0.47
CA MET A 81 19.90 -2.56 -0.41
C MET A 81 18.90 -2.62 -1.57
N SER A 82 18.51 -1.47 -2.11
CA SER A 82 17.78 -1.38 -3.38
C SER A 82 18.72 -1.42 -4.58
N ASN A 83 18.14 -1.57 -5.77
CA ASN A 83 18.85 -1.58 -7.06
C ASN A 83 19.73 -0.34 -7.31
N ASN A 84 19.46 0.76 -6.62
CA ASN A 84 20.27 2.00 -6.64
C ASN A 84 21.30 2.08 -5.51
N LEU A 85 21.65 0.95 -4.89
CA LEU A 85 22.63 0.83 -3.80
C LEU A 85 22.31 1.69 -2.57
N LYS A 86 21.03 2.01 -2.35
CA LYS A 86 20.58 2.67 -1.12
C LYS A 86 20.23 1.63 -0.06
N ILE A 87 20.58 1.90 1.19
CA ILE A 87 20.24 1.02 2.30
C ILE A 87 18.73 1.09 2.55
N LYS A 88 18.08 -0.06 2.55
CA LYS A 88 16.67 -0.20 2.88
C LYS A 88 16.46 -0.68 4.32
N ARG A 89 17.34 -1.58 4.79
CA ARG A 89 17.27 -2.17 6.13
C ARG A 89 18.62 -2.78 6.49
N PHE A 90 18.90 -2.94 7.77
CA PHE A 90 20.05 -3.69 8.25
C PHE A 90 19.71 -4.34 9.60
N THR A 91 20.39 -5.44 9.94
CA THR A 91 20.28 -6.08 11.24
C THR A 91 21.14 -5.37 12.30
N PRO A 92 20.79 -5.44 13.59
CA PRO A 92 21.59 -4.84 14.68
C PRO A 92 23.05 -5.32 14.69
N GLU A 93 23.32 -6.54 14.24
CA GLU A 93 24.66 -7.11 14.14
C GLU A 93 25.50 -6.41 13.07
N ALA A 94 24.88 -5.91 12.00
CA ALA A 94 25.57 -5.11 10.99
C ALA A 94 26.06 -3.77 11.55
N ASN A 95 25.35 -3.20 12.53
CA ASN A 95 25.78 -1.98 13.22
C ASN A 95 27.13 -2.19 13.94
N LYS A 96 27.36 -3.37 14.55
CA LYS A 96 28.61 -3.68 15.26
C LYS A 96 29.84 -3.69 14.35
N ILE A 97 29.65 -3.98 13.05
CA ILE A 97 30.74 -4.12 12.08
C ILE A 97 30.97 -2.80 11.32
N ILE A 98 29.90 -2.05 11.06
CA ILE A 98 29.88 -0.95 10.07
C ILE A 98 29.46 0.40 10.72
N ASN A 99 29.14 0.44 12.01
CA ASN A 99 28.63 1.62 12.74
C ASN A 99 27.43 2.30 12.05
N LEU A 100 26.49 1.50 11.58
CA LEU A 100 25.26 1.95 10.93
C LEU A 100 24.26 2.55 11.92
N ILE A 101 23.83 3.78 11.69
CA ILE A 101 22.75 4.41 12.46
C ILE A 101 21.43 4.36 11.71
N ALA A 102 20.30 4.42 12.43
CA ALA A 102 18.96 4.39 11.82
C ALA A 102 18.75 5.51 10.78
N SER A 103 19.48 6.62 10.89
CA SER A 103 19.46 7.74 9.93
C SER A 103 20.15 7.43 8.60
N ASP A 104 20.90 6.34 8.48
CA ASP A 104 21.58 5.94 7.24
C ASP A 104 20.66 5.19 6.25
N VAL A 105 19.43 4.87 6.68
CA VAL A 105 18.41 4.28 5.80
C VAL A 105 18.05 5.27 4.69
N GLY A 106 18.17 4.85 3.44
CA GLY A 106 17.98 5.68 2.25
C GLY A 106 19.25 6.36 1.73
N CYS A 107 20.36 6.33 2.46
CA CYS A 107 21.65 6.82 2.01
C CYS A 107 22.32 5.84 1.02
N PRO A 108 23.08 6.33 0.01
CA PRO A 108 23.90 5.48 -0.83
C PRO A 108 24.97 4.74 0.00
N SER A 109 25.14 3.44 -0.25
CA SER A 109 26.08 2.58 0.48
C SER A 109 27.54 3.03 0.39
N ALA A 110 27.89 3.78 -0.65
CA ALA A 110 29.23 4.34 -0.86
C ALA A 110 29.68 5.31 0.24
N HIS A 111 28.76 6.03 0.90
CA HIS A 111 29.09 6.93 2.01
C HIS A 111 29.54 6.14 3.25
N ILE A 112 28.98 4.95 3.43
CA ILE A 112 29.20 4.13 4.63
C ILE A 112 30.40 3.20 4.47
N ALA A 113 30.73 2.85 3.22
CA ALA A 113 31.91 2.05 2.88
C ALA A 113 33.22 2.64 3.46
N SER A 114 33.29 3.96 3.68
CA SER A 114 34.42 4.65 4.30
C SER A 114 34.67 4.29 5.77
N ASN A 115 33.66 3.75 6.47
CA ASN A 115 33.70 3.41 7.90
C ASN A 115 33.86 1.90 8.16
N LEU A 116 34.03 1.09 7.11
CA LEU A 116 34.17 -0.37 7.22
C LEU A 116 35.46 -0.75 7.96
N LYS A 117 35.33 -1.23 9.19
CA LYS A 117 36.42 -1.88 9.93
C LYS A 117 36.46 -3.38 9.64
N CYS A 118 36.56 -3.78 8.37
CA CYS A 118 36.65 -5.19 7.99
C CYS A 118 38.04 -5.52 7.41
N LYS A 119 38.79 -6.37 8.13
CA LYS A 119 40.12 -6.87 7.70
C LYS A 119 40.04 -8.09 6.78
N PHE A 120 38.83 -8.61 6.53
CA PHE A 120 38.60 -9.81 5.74
C PHE A 120 37.28 -9.66 4.96
N ILE A 121 37.34 -9.00 3.80
CA ILE A 121 36.24 -9.00 2.82
C ILE A 121 36.57 -10.11 1.84
N ILE A 122 35.77 -11.18 1.80
CA ILE A 122 35.79 -12.14 0.69
C ILE A 122 34.80 -11.60 -0.34
N PRO A 123 35.26 -11.11 -1.51
CA PRO A 123 34.35 -10.63 -2.53
C PRO A 123 33.49 -11.79 -3.05
N LEU A 124 32.16 -11.64 -3.00
CA LEU A 124 31.18 -12.55 -3.61
C LEU A 124 30.94 -12.23 -5.11
N ASP A 125 31.91 -11.60 -5.74
CA ASP A 125 31.95 -11.26 -7.16
C ASP A 125 32.83 -12.27 -7.89
N SER A 126 32.25 -12.81 -8.97
CA SER A 126 32.84 -13.61 -10.05
C SER A 126 33.42 -14.99 -9.69
N GLY A 127 32.75 -16.04 -10.19
CA GLY A 127 33.17 -17.43 -10.09
C GLY A 127 34.57 -17.70 -10.65
N ARG A 128 35.59 -17.54 -9.80
CA ARG A 128 36.96 -17.97 -10.07
C ARG A 128 37.56 -18.56 -8.81
N TRP A 129 37.27 -19.85 -8.59
CA TRP A 129 37.89 -20.66 -7.54
C TRP A 129 39.41 -20.64 -7.71
N LYS A 130 40.13 -20.02 -6.77
CA LYS A 130 41.60 -20.13 -6.67
C LYS A 130 41.95 -20.91 -5.42
N TRP A 131 42.50 -22.10 -5.63
CA TRP A 131 43.08 -22.97 -4.61
C TRP A 131 44.33 -22.33 -4.00
N THR A 132 44.49 -22.37 -2.68
CA THR A 132 45.77 -22.15 -2.01
C THR A 132 46.21 -23.43 -1.33
N ARG A 133 47.50 -23.72 -1.47
CA ARG A 133 48.11 -25.03 -1.23
C ARG A 133 48.56 -25.11 0.23
N ASP A 134 47.68 -25.59 1.12
CA ASP A 134 48.09 -26.03 2.46
C ASP A 134 48.03 -27.56 2.56
N LYS A 135 49.08 -28.17 3.09
CA LYS A 135 49.42 -29.61 2.95
C LYS A 135 48.68 -30.53 3.95
N SER A 136 47.44 -30.26 4.33
CA SER A 136 46.74 -31.13 5.31
C SER A 136 45.23 -31.34 5.17
N ALA A 137 44.60 -31.01 4.05
CA ALA A 137 43.24 -31.45 3.81
C ALA A 137 43.05 -31.93 2.37
N MET A 138 42.84 -33.24 2.23
CA MET A 138 42.20 -33.82 1.05
C MET A 138 40.80 -33.24 0.94
N CYS A 139 40.45 -32.68 -0.21
CA CYS A 139 39.27 -33.10 -0.95
C CYS A 139 39.36 -32.59 -2.38
N SER A 140 39.28 -33.54 -3.30
CA SER A 140 39.18 -33.33 -4.73
C SER A 140 37.85 -32.66 -5.09
N LEU A 141 37.84 -31.92 -6.20
CA LEU A 141 36.74 -32.05 -7.15
C LEU A 141 37.23 -31.74 -8.56
N THR A 142 37.04 -32.76 -9.38
CA THR A 142 37.27 -32.88 -10.81
C THR A 142 36.39 -31.89 -11.58
N TRP A 143 36.92 -31.29 -12.65
CA TRP A 143 36.21 -30.35 -13.53
C TRP A 143 35.43 -31.10 -14.64
N LEU A 144 34.25 -30.57 -14.97
CA LEU A 144 33.79 -30.40 -16.34
C LEU A 144 33.49 -28.91 -16.53
#